data_AF-A0A7X4Z734-F1
#
_entry.id   AF-A0A7X4Z734-F1
#
_cell.length_a   1.000
_cell.length_b   1.000
_cell.length_c   1.000
_cell.angle_alpha   90.00
_cell.angle_beta   90.00
_cell.angle_gamma   90.00
#
_symmetry.space_group_name_H-M   'P 1'
#
loop_
_entity.id
_entity.type
_entity.pdbx_description
1 polymer ?
#
loop_
_entity_poly.entity_id
_entity_poly.type
_entity_poly.pdbx_seq_one_letter_code
_entity_poly.pdbx_strand_id
1 'polypeptide(L)' 'MKYREFVYVGEPVPELNEQEHAAFFMHFQKSILISLEKRGLLSASQRERCLLELEKQHSLNQKKRRQA' A
#
# COMPACT_ATOMS: atom_id res chain seq x y z
N MET A 1 0.63 -28.14 -3.90
CA MET A 1 -0.17 -27.24 -3.04
C MET A 1 -1.64 -27.57 -3.25
N LYS A 2 -2.45 -27.71 -2.19
CA LYS A 2 -3.91 -27.92 -2.32
C LYS A 2 -4.57 -26.59 -2.65
N TYR A 3 -5.45 -26.58 -3.65
CA TYR A 3 -6.26 -25.43 -4.03
C TYR A 3 -7.16 -25.03 -2.84
N ARG A 4 -7.17 -23.74 -2.48
CA ARG A 4 -8.04 -23.19 -1.43
C ARG A 4 -8.95 -22.16 -2.09
N GLU A 5 -10.26 -22.39 -2.02
CA GLU A 5 -11.28 -21.42 -2.40
C GLU A 5 -11.70 -20.64 -1.17
N PHE A 6 -11.80 -19.32 -1.30
CA PHE A 6 -12.31 -18.44 -0.25
C PHE A 6 -13.67 -17.93 -0.69
N VAL A 7 -14.72 -18.34 0.01
CA VAL A 7 -16.11 -17.93 -0.24
C VAL A 7 -16.49 -16.81 0.74
N TYR A 8 -16.96 -15.69 0.22
CA TYR A 8 -17.43 -14.57 1.03
C TYR A 8 -18.85 -14.86 1.57
N VAL A 9 -18.99 -14.90 2.90
CA VAL A 9 -20.17 -15.47 3.61
C VAL A 9 -21.22 -14.44 4.07
N GLY A 10 -21.26 -13.24 3.48
CA GLY A 10 -22.48 -12.43 3.50
C GLY A 10 -22.57 -11.29 4.52
N GLU A 11 -21.45 -10.73 4.97
CA GLU A 11 -21.47 -9.30 5.31
C GLU A 11 -21.67 -8.51 3.99
N PRO A 12 -22.24 -7.30 4.00
CA PRO A 12 -22.12 -6.43 2.84
C PRO A 12 -20.63 -6.12 2.63
N VAL A 13 -20.16 -6.24 1.38
CA VAL A 13 -18.80 -5.82 1.04
C VAL A 13 -18.67 -4.37 1.50
N PRO A 14 -17.74 -4.04 2.41
CA PRO A 14 -17.56 -2.66 2.86
C PRO A 14 -17.44 -1.78 1.62
N GLU A 15 -18.21 -0.69 1.56
CA GLU A 15 -18.06 0.26 0.48
C GLU A 15 -16.58 0.64 0.39
N LEU A 16 -15.97 0.36 -0.76
CA LEU A 16 -14.57 0.68 -1.00
C LEU A 16 -14.46 2.21 -1.14
N ASN A 17 -14.37 2.89 0.00
CA ASN A 17 -14.07 4.31 0.02
C ASN A 17 -12.69 4.51 -0.61
N GLU A 18 -12.61 5.29 -1.69
CA GLU A 18 -11.37 5.55 -2.39
C GLU A 18 -10.26 6.10 -1.47
N GLN A 19 -10.64 6.82 -0.42
CA GLN A 19 -9.71 7.38 0.55
C GLN A 19 -9.14 6.30 1.49
N GLU A 20 -9.99 5.39 1.96
CA GLU A 20 -9.57 4.24 2.77
C GLU A 20 -8.72 3.27 1.94
N HIS A 21 -9.08 3.08 0.67
CA HIS A 21 -8.29 2.30 -0.28
C HIS A 21 -6.91 2.91 -0.52
N ALA A 22 -6.82 4.23 -0.68
CA ALA A 22 -5.52 4.91 -0.83
C ALA A 22 -4.65 4.79 0.43
N ALA A 23 -5.24 4.95 1.62
CA ALA A 23 -4.53 4.78 2.89
C ALA A 23 -4.06 3.33 3.06
N PHE A 24 -4.92 2.35 2.80
CA PHE A 24 -4.58 0.93 2.84
C PHE A 24 -3.43 0.61 1.89
N PHE A 25 -3.52 1.04 0.63
CA PHE A 25 -2.50 0.78 -0.37
C PHE A 25 -1.15 1.39 0.03
N MET A 26 -1.15 2.61 0.57
CA MET A 26 0.04 3.26 1.10
C MET A 26 0.66 2.45 2.24
N HIS A 27 -0.14 1.98 3.20
CA HIS A 27 0.35 1.14 4.29
C HIS A 27 0.90 -0.19 3.80
N PHE A 28 0.24 -0.83 2.82
CA PHE A 28 0.71 -2.06 2.20
C PHE A 28 2.09 -1.86 1.55
N GLN A 29 2.27 -0.78 0.78
CA GLN A 29 3.55 -0.44 0.16
C GLN A 29 4.65 -0.18 1.22
N LYS A 30 4.34 0.58 2.29
CA LYS A 30 5.28 0.78 3.40
C LYS A 30 5.67 -0.54 4.08
N SER A 31 4.72 -1.45 4.26
CA SER A 31 4.96 -2.77 4.88
C SER A 31 5.92 -3.63 4.05
N ILE A 32 5.83 -3.55 2.71
CA ILE A 32 6.75 -4.24 1.80
C ILE A 32 8.17 -3.72 2.01
N LEU A 33 8.38 -2.40 2.05
CA LEU A 33 9.72 -1.82 2.25
C LEU A 33 10.35 -2.26 3.57
N ILE A 34 9.57 -2.31 4.65
CA ILE A 34 10.03 -2.83 5.95
C ILE A 34 10.36 -4.33 5.85
N SER A 35 9.54 -5.12 5.15
CA SER A 35 9.83 -6.54 4.95
C SER A 35 11.10 -6.77 4.13
N LEU A 36 11.39 -5.91 3.16
CA LEU A 36 12.61 -6.01 2.35
C LEU A 36 13.85 -5.70 3.18
N GLU A 37 13.80 -4.68 4.05
CA GLU A 37 14.86 -4.40 5.01
C GLU A 37 15.10 -5.58 5.96
N LYS A 38 14.04 -6.15 6.55
CA LYS A 38 14.13 -7.31 7.44
C LYS A 38 14.77 -8.54 6.78
N ARG A 39 14.64 -8.68 5.46
CA ARG A 39 15.24 -9.77 4.68
C ARG A 39 16.65 -9.44 4.18
N GLY A 40 17.20 -8.27 4.50
CA GLY A 40 18.50 -7.81 4.02
C GLY A 40 18.53 -7.44 2.53
N LEU A 41 17.36 -7.28 1.90
CA LEU A 41 17.24 -6.88 0.48
C LEU A 41 17.33 -5.37 0.29
N LEU A 42 17.08 -4.60 1.36
CA LEU A 42 17.33 -3.17 1.43
C LEU A 42 18.16 -2.86 2.67
N SER A 43 19.06 -1.89 2.55
CA SER A 43 19.61 -1.21 3.72
C SER A 43 18.58 -0.23 4.30
N ALA A 44 18.79 0.19 5.55
CA ALA A 44 17.97 1.21 6.20
C ALA A 44 17.92 2.52 5.37
N SER A 45 19.05 2.92 4.78
CA SER A 45 19.13 4.13 3.95
C SER A 45 18.40 4.00 2.61
N GLN A 46 18.41 2.80 2.00
CA GLN A 46 17.62 2.54 0.80
C GLN A 46 16.11 2.56 1.13
N ARG A 47 15.71 1.90 2.21
CA ARG A 47 14.31 1.93 2.69
C ARG A 47 13.83 3.35 2.93
N GLU A 48 14.61 4.19 3.60
CA GLU A 48 14.26 5.58 3.89
C GLU A 48 14.06 6.40 2.61
N ARG A 49 14.95 6.28 1.63
CA ARG A 49 14.78 6.92 0.31
C ARG A 49 13.53 6.43 -0.41
N CYS A 50 13.24 5.13 -0.37
CA CYS A 50 12.01 4.58 -0.94
C CYS A 50 10.76 5.14 -0.26
N LEU A 51 10.76 5.29 1.07
CA LEU A 51 9.64 5.88 1.80
C LEU A 51 9.39 7.34 1.41
N LEU A 52 10.44 8.15 1.26
CA LEU A 52 10.34 9.55 0.85
C LEU A 52 9.75 9.67 -0.57
N GLU A 53 10.22 8.85 -1.52
CA GLU A 53 9.69 8.88 -2.88
C GLU A 53 8.23 8.39 -2.92
N LEU A 54 7.87 7.38 -2.12
CA LEU A 54 6.50 6.89 -1.99
C LEU A 54 5.54 8.02 -1.55
N GLU A 55 5.93 8.79 -0.53
CA GLU A 55 5.13 9.90 0.01
C GLU A 55 5.00 11.06 -0.97
N LYS A 56 6.08 11.35 -1.71
CA LYS A 56 6.07 12.34 -2.79
C LYS A 56 5.09 11.95 -3.90
N GLN A 57 5.13 10.71 -4.37
CA GLN A 57 4.23 10.21 -5.41
C GLN A 57 2.77 10.24 -4.95
N HIS A 58 2.50 9.84 -3.72
CA HIS A 58 1.16 9.92 -3.13
C HIS A 58 0.63 11.37 -3.11
N SER A 59 1.47 12.32 -2.68
CA SER A 59 1.12 13.74 -2.64
C SER A 59 0.84 14.31 -4.04
N LEU A 60 1.62 13.91 -5.05
CA LEU A 60 1.39 14.31 -6.45
C LEU A 60 0.07 13.75 -6.99
N ASN A 61 -0.23 12.49 -6.70
CA ASN A 61 -1.47 11.84 -7.14
C ASN A 61 -2.70 12.48 -6.49
N GLN A 62 -2.64 12.83 -5.20
CA GLN A 62 -3.72 13.58 -4.55
C GLN A 62 -3.95 14.95 -5.19
N LYS A 63 -2.88 15.68 -5.54
CA LYS A 63 -3.01 16.98 -6.23
C LYS A 63 -3.69 16.85 -7.58
N LYS A 64 -3.31 15.84 -8.39
CA LYS A 64 -3.94 15.58 -9.69
C LYS A 64 -5.44 15.28 -9.56
N ARG A 65 -5.83 14.48 -8.57
CA ARG A 65 -7.25 14.13 -8.35
C ARG A 65 -8.11 15.32 -7.91
N ARG A 66 -7.53 16.35 -7.27
CA ARG A 66 -8.24 17.58 -6.90
C ARG A 66 -8.40 18.58 -8.05
N GLN A 67 -7.69 18.37 -9.16
CA GLN A 67 -7.68 19.24 -10.34
C GLN A 67 -8.54 18.69 -11.49
N ALA A 68 -8.99 17.44 -11.38
CA ALA A 68 -9.89 16.77 -12.32
C ALA A 68 -11.33 16.87 -11.80
#